data_AF-A0A2M7MER5-F1
#
_entry.id   AF-A0A2M7MER5-F1
#
_cell.length_a   1.000
_cell.length_b   1.000
_cell.length_c   1.000
_cell.angle_alpha   90.00
_cell.angle_beta   90.00
_cell.angle_gamma   90.00
#
_symmetry.space_group_name_H-M   'P 1'
#
loop_
_entity.id
_entity.type
_entity.pdbx_description
1 polymer ?
#
loop_
_entity_poly.entity_id
_entity_poly.type
_entity_poly.pdbx_seq_one_letter_code
_entity_poly.pdbx_strand_id
1 'polypeptide(L)'
;LKVEFAGFPEVKFKVPYLLQDQKGNISINFLELNDSQKGEIYIPDFGENNLSLILIPSIQFKISDFSDREPFYTFSWKISVVKSEEKETELIKELLAQIDFLQKEIAKVQAQINAILSKKIGMCTFSSDLYFGMMGNPDVRCLQEFLESQGSEIYPEGLVTGNFLSLTKAAVIRFQEKYATEILVPLGLEKGTGYFGPMTRAVANQKLNW
;
A
#
# COMPACT_ATOMS: atom_id res chain seq x y z
N LEU A 1 0.72 -10.26 -29.81
CA LEU A 1 0.59 -10.29 -31.29
C LEU A 1 -0.82 -10.77 -31.63
N LYS A 2 -1.58 -10.02 -32.43
CA LYS A 2 -2.87 -10.47 -32.97
C LYS A 2 -2.66 -10.97 -34.40
N VAL A 3 -3.26 -12.10 -34.73
CA VAL A 3 -3.28 -12.65 -36.09
C VAL A 3 -4.73 -12.84 -36.51
N GLU A 4 -5.07 -12.30 -37.67
CA GLU A 4 -6.39 -12.42 -38.29
C GLU A 4 -6.24 -13.20 -39.59
N PHE A 5 -7.03 -14.26 -39.78
CA PHE A 5 -7.06 -15.07 -40.99
C PHE A 5 -8.42 -14.93 -41.68
N ALA A 6 -8.42 -14.83 -43.00
CA ALA A 6 -9.63 -14.88 -43.81
C ALA A 6 -9.39 -15.75 -45.05
N GLY A 7 -10.08 -16.89 -45.11
CA GLY A 7 -10.14 -17.78 -46.26
C GLY A 7 -11.34 -17.49 -47.16
N PHE A 8 -11.34 -18.12 -48.34
CA PHE A 8 -12.49 -18.10 -49.24
C PHE A 8 -13.71 -18.79 -48.60
N PRO A 9 -14.89 -18.14 -48.49
CA PRO A 9 -16.01 -18.64 -47.67
C PRO A 9 -16.58 -20.01 -48.07
N GLU A 10 -16.53 -20.37 -49.35
CA GLU A 10 -17.14 -21.61 -49.86
C GLU A 10 -16.23 -22.84 -49.69
N VAL A 11 -15.01 -22.65 -49.19
CA VAL A 11 -14.00 -23.70 -49.04
C VAL A 11 -13.57 -23.83 -47.60
N LYS A 12 -13.58 -25.05 -47.05
CA LYS A 12 -13.10 -25.29 -45.70
C LYS A 12 -11.57 -25.21 -45.64
N PHE A 13 -11.05 -24.42 -44.71
CA PHE A 13 -9.63 -24.34 -44.38
C PHE A 13 -9.34 -25.02 -43.05
N LYS A 14 -8.11 -25.52 -42.89
CA LYS A 14 -7.48 -25.76 -41.59
C LYS A 14 -6.21 -24.93 -41.51
N VAL A 15 -6.04 -24.24 -40.39
CA VAL A 15 -4.89 -23.35 -40.15
C VAL A 15 -4.17 -23.78 -38.87
N PRO A 16 -3.37 -24.87 -38.93
CA PRO A 16 -2.37 -25.15 -37.91
C PRO A 16 -1.39 -23.98 -37.77
N TYR A 17 -0.94 -23.75 -36.54
CA TYR A 17 0.15 -22.85 -36.26
C TYR A 17 1.11 -23.43 -35.22
N LEU A 18 2.40 -23.14 -35.41
CA LEU A 18 3.48 -23.51 -34.52
C LEU A 18 3.93 -22.27 -33.76
N LEU A 19 4.03 -22.39 -32.44
CA LEU A 19 4.65 -21.38 -31.57
C LEU A 19 5.92 -21.94 -30.98
N GLN A 20 7.02 -21.24 -31.21
CA GLN A 20 8.31 -21.53 -30.59
C GLN A 20 8.56 -20.56 -29.44
N ASP A 21 8.87 -21.08 -28.25
CA ASP A 21 9.30 -20.26 -27.12
C ASP A 21 10.79 -19.89 -27.21
N GLN A 22 11.27 -19.02 -26.30
CA GLN A 22 12.69 -18.64 -26.22
C GLN A 22 13.65 -19.81 -25.94
N LYS A 23 13.14 -20.91 -25.37
CA LYS A 23 13.93 -22.12 -25.07
C LYS A 23 13.98 -23.08 -26.25
N GLY A 24 13.27 -22.77 -27.34
CA GLY A 24 13.17 -23.59 -28.54
C GLY A 24 12.10 -24.67 -28.47
N ASN A 25 11.25 -24.71 -27.44
CA ASN A 25 10.12 -25.63 -27.38
C ASN A 25 9.06 -25.22 -28.40
N ILE A 26 8.51 -26.19 -29.12
CA ILE A 26 7.47 -25.96 -30.14
C ILE A 26 6.14 -26.51 -29.64
N SER A 27 5.10 -25.67 -29.69
CA SER A 27 3.71 -26.09 -29.48
C SER A 27 2.94 -25.99 -30.78
N ILE A 28 2.04 -26.95 -31.02
CA ILE A 28 1.17 -27.01 -32.21
C ILE A 28 -0.25 -26.71 -31.76
N ASN A 29 -0.88 -25.75 -32.43
CA ASN A 29 -2.26 -25.35 -32.16
C ASN A 29 -3.00 -25.13 -33.49
N PHE A 30 -4.31 -24.94 -33.42
CA PHE A 30 -5.16 -24.73 -34.59
C PHE A 30 -5.97 -23.45 -34.41
N LEU A 31 -5.97 -22.60 -35.43
CA LEU A 31 -6.80 -21.39 -35.44
C LEU A 31 -8.25 -21.80 -35.78
N GLU A 32 -9.16 -21.47 -34.88
CA GLU A 32 -10.59 -21.75 -35.05
C GLU A 32 -11.19 -20.79 -36.08
N LEU A 33 -11.92 -21.36 -37.03
CA LEU A 33 -12.56 -20.62 -38.12
C LEU A 33 -14.07 -20.68 -37.96
N ASN A 34 -14.73 -19.53 -38.13
CA ASN A 34 -16.18 -19.45 -38.21
C ASN A 34 -16.72 -19.94 -39.56
N ASP A 35 -18.04 -19.92 -39.72
CA ASP A 35 -18.71 -20.38 -40.95
C ASP A 35 -18.26 -19.62 -42.20
N SER A 36 -17.87 -18.35 -42.06
CA SER A 36 -17.32 -17.52 -43.13
C SER A 36 -15.81 -17.71 -43.36
N GLN A 37 -15.20 -18.74 -42.76
CA GLN A 37 -13.77 -19.06 -42.89
C GLN A 37 -12.84 -17.95 -42.40
N LYS A 38 -13.28 -17.22 -41.37
CA LYS A 38 -12.49 -16.20 -40.67
C LYS A 38 -12.20 -16.63 -39.24
N GLY A 39 -11.05 -16.25 -38.73
CA GLY A 39 -10.69 -16.48 -37.33
C GLY A 39 -9.57 -15.56 -36.89
N GLU A 40 -9.42 -15.43 -35.58
CA GLU A 40 -8.36 -14.64 -34.97
C GLU A 40 -7.73 -15.36 -33.79
N ILE A 41 -6.45 -15.10 -33.55
CA ILE A 41 -5.73 -15.57 -32.36
C ILE A 41 -4.93 -14.41 -31.76
N TYR A 42 -4.77 -14.48 -30.44
CA TYR A 42 -3.90 -13.59 -29.68
C TYR A 42 -2.75 -14.41 -29.10
N ILE A 43 -1.53 -14.04 -29.46
CA ILE A 43 -0.31 -14.64 -28.93
C ILE A 43 0.28 -13.63 -27.94
N PRO A 44 0.15 -13.88 -26.63
CA PRO A 44 0.70 -12.99 -25.62
C PRO A 44 2.24 -13.02 -25.66
N ASP A 45 2.85 -11.92 -25.22
CA ASP A 45 4.29 -11.84 -24.93
C ASP A 45 5.17 -12.29 -26.10
N PHE A 46 4.73 -11.99 -27.33
CA PHE A 46 5.50 -12.28 -28.55
C PHE A 46 6.69 -11.33 -28.65
N GLY A 47 7.89 -11.89 -28.74
CA GLY A 47 9.16 -11.19 -28.55
C GLY A 47 9.76 -11.36 -27.15
N GLU A 48 8.95 -11.72 -26.15
CA GLU A 48 9.40 -11.98 -24.77
C GLU A 48 9.44 -13.48 -24.49
N ASN A 49 8.28 -14.13 -24.38
CA ASN A 49 8.18 -15.57 -24.11
C ASN A 49 8.12 -16.40 -25.41
N ASN A 50 7.45 -15.86 -26.43
CA ASN A 50 7.31 -16.51 -27.73
C ASN A 50 8.27 -15.85 -28.73
N LEU A 51 9.08 -16.64 -29.43
CA LEU A 51 10.11 -16.17 -30.34
C LEU A 51 9.61 -16.13 -31.80
N SER A 52 8.91 -17.17 -32.23
CA SER A 52 8.48 -17.30 -33.62
C SER A 52 7.08 -17.90 -33.75
N LEU A 53 6.40 -17.52 -34.83
CA LEU A 53 5.09 -18.04 -35.23
C LEU A 53 5.19 -18.54 -36.67
N ILE A 54 4.74 -19.77 -36.91
CA ILE A 54 4.62 -20.34 -38.26
C ILE A 54 3.16 -20.71 -38.49
N LEU A 55 2.56 -20.21 -39.57
CA LEU A 55 1.19 -20.50 -39.99
C LEU A 55 1.24 -21.46 -41.19
N ILE A 56 0.45 -22.54 -41.15
CA ILE A 56 0.43 -23.58 -42.20
C ILE A 56 -1.00 -23.73 -42.73
N PRO A 57 -1.57 -22.72 -43.42
CA PRO A 57 -2.93 -22.81 -43.94
C PRO A 57 -3.04 -23.86 -45.04
N SER A 58 -4.10 -24.67 -44.98
CA SER A 58 -4.38 -25.72 -45.95
C SER A 58 -5.86 -25.79 -46.28
N ILE A 59 -6.17 -26.04 -47.55
CA ILE A 59 -7.53 -26.29 -48.03
C ILE A 59 -7.91 -27.72 -47.68
N GLN A 60 -9.14 -27.90 -47.18
CA GLN A 60 -9.70 -29.19 -46.79
C GLN A 60 -10.83 -29.65 -47.72
N PHE A 61 -11.04 -28.96 -48.84
CA PHE A 61 -12.09 -29.27 -49.81
C PHE A 61 -11.84 -30.58 -50.56
N LYS A 62 -10.58 -30.83 -50.95
CA LYS A 62 -10.17 -32.06 -51.63
C LYS A 62 -8.86 -32.55 -51.05
N ILE A 63 -8.84 -33.80 -50.59
CA ILE A 63 -7.68 -34.41 -49.89
C ILE A 63 -7.15 -35.67 -50.61
N SER A 64 -7.74 -36.03 -51.74
CA SER A 64 -7.35 -37.18 -52.57
C SER A 64 -7.75 -36.97 -54.03
N ASP A 65 -7.17 -37.77 -54.93
CA ASP A 65 -7.49 -37.83 -56.36
C ASP A 65 -7.26 -36.51 -57.13
N PHE A 66 -6.02 -36.03 -57.14
CA PHE A 66 -5.60 -34.82 -57.85
C PHE A 66 -5.24 -35.09 -59.31
N SER A 67 -6.16 -35.74 -60.04
CA SER A 67 -5.99 -36.10 -61.45
C SER A 67 -6.30 -34.94 -62.41
N ASP A 68 -7.07 -33.95 -61.96
CA ASP A 68 -7.51 -32.79 -62.73
C ASP A 68 -6.87 -31.47 -62.27
N ARG A 69 -7.07 -30.41 -63.07
CA ARG A 69 -6.66 -29.05 -62.70
C ARG A 69 -7.58 -28.48 -61.64
N GLU A 70 -7.02 -28.24 -60.45
CA GLU A 70 -7.75 -27.65 -59.32
C GLU A 70 -7.88 -26.12 -59.44
N PRO A 71 -8.98 -25.53 -58.95
CA PRO A 71 -9.13 -24.07 -58.85
C PRO A 71 -8.20 -23.48 -57.78
N PHE A 72 -7.84 -22.21 -57.97
CA PHE A 72 -7.10 -21.44 -56.97
C PHE A 72 -8.06 -20.78 -56.00
N TYR A 73 -7.81 -20.92 -54.71
CA TYR A 73 -8.55 -20.22 -53.66
C TYR A 73 -7.63 -19.24 -52.96
N THR A 74 -8.17 -18.06 -52.67
CA THR A 74 -7.44 -17.00 -51.99
C THR A 74 -7.65 -17.11 -50.48
N PHE A 75 -6.62 -16.71 -49.75
CA PHE A 75 -6.70 -16.41 -48.34
C PHE A 75 -5.84 -15.19 -48.06
N SER A 76 -6.09 -14.56 -46.92
CA SER A 76 -5.29 -13.45 -46.43
C SER A 76 -5.08 -13.61 -44.94
N TRP A 77 -4.00 -13.04 -44.46
CA TRP A 77 -3.76 -12.90 -43.05
C TRP A 77 -3.19 -11.53 -42.74
N LYS A 78 -3.50 -11.03 -41.55
CA LYS A 78 -3.01 -9.76 -41.04
C LYS A 78 -2.41 -10.00 -39.67
N ILE A 79 -1.21 -9.48 -39.45
CA ILE A 79 -0.54 -9.48 -38.16
C ILE A 79 -0.48 -8.05 -37.64
N SER A 80 -0.85 -7.87 -36.37
CA SER A 80 -0.72 -6.59 -35.68
C SER A 80 -0.18 -6.77 -34.26
N VAL A 81 0.52 -5.76 -33.76
CA VAL A 81 0.87 -5.66 -32.35
C VAL A 81 -0.28 -4.95 -31.64
N VAL A 82 -0.89 -5.62 -30.67
CA VAL A 82 -2.01 -5.10 -29.90
C VAL A 82 -1.64 -5.19 -28.43
N LYS A 83 -1.88 -4.12 -27.67
CA LYS A 83 -1.75 -4.11 -26.21
C LYS A 83 -2.93 -4.90 -25.64
N SER A 84 -2.66 -5.91 -24.81
CA SER A 84 -3.73 -6.72 -24.20
C SER A 84 -4.43 -5.90 -23.11
N GLU A 85 -5.62 -5.39 -23.43
CA GLU A 85 -6.48 -4.68 -22.46
C GLU A 85 -6.89 -5.60 -21.30
N GLU A 86 -7.06 -6.90 -21.56
CA GLU A 86 -7.40 -7.91 -20.55
C GLU A 86 -6.33 -8.05 -19.46
N LYS A 87 -5.04 -8.06 -19.82
CA LYS A 87 -3.94 -8.07 -18.84
C LYS A 87 -3.92 -6.80 -17.99
N GLU A 88 -4.25 -5.65 -18.58
CA GLU A 88 -4.31 -4.37 -17.85
C GLU A 88 -5.47 -4.38 -16.84
N THR A 89 -6.64 -4.91 -17.23
CA THR A 89 -7.79 -5.01 -16.32
C THR A 89 -7.55 -5.97 -15.15
N GLU A 90 -6.91 -7.12 -15.37
CA GLU A 90 -6.58 -8.05 -14.27
C GLU A 90 -5.51 -7.47 -13.35
N LEU A 91 -4.50 -6.77 -13.88
CA LEU A 91 -3.51 -6.09 -13.06
C LEU A 91 -4.14 -4.99 -12.19
N ILE A 92 -5.05 -4.19 -12.74
CA ILE A 92 -5.77 -3.15 -11.98
C ILE A 92 -6.55 -3.79 -10.83
N LYS A 93 -7.26 -4.89 -11.09
CA LYS A 93 -8.03 -5.61 -10.07
C LYS A 93 -7.14 -6.17 -8.96
N GLU A 94 -5.97 -6.72 -9.31
CA GLU A 94 -4.99 -7.21 -8.33
C GLU A 94 -4.47 -6.06 -7.46
N LEU A 95 -4.07 -4.94 -8.07
CA LEU A 95 -3.59 -3.76 -7.35
C LEU A 95 -4.66 -3.19 -6.42
N LEU A 96 -5.93 -3.16 -6.83
CA LEU A 96 -7.04 -2.73 -5.97
C LEU A 96 -7.22 -3.65 -4.75
N ALA A 97 -7.08 -4.96 -4.92
CA ALA A 97 -7.14 -5.91 -3.80
C ALA A 97 -5.97 -5.72 -2.83
N GLN A 98 -4.76 -5.45 -3.33
CA GLN A 98 -3.60 -5.14 -2.49
C GLN A 98 -3.79 -3.83 -1.71
N ILE A 99 -4.36 -2.79 -2.33
CA ILE A 99 -4.67 -1.52 -1.65
C ILE A 99 -5.68 -1.74 -0.52
N ASP A 100 -6.77 -2.46 -0.75
CA ASP A 100 -7.78 -2.77 0.28
C ASP A 100 -7.16 -3.53 1.47
N PHE A 101 -6.30 -4.50 1.18
CA PHE A 101 -5.58 -5.24 2.22
C PHE A 101 -4.67 -4.32 3.06
N LEU A 102 -3.86 -3.48 2.41
CA LEU A 102 -2.95 -2.56 3.11
C LEU A 102 -3.71 -1.52 3.93
N GLN A 103 -4.84 -1.01 3.43
CA GLN A 103 -5.70 -0.09 4.19
C GLN A 103 -6.24 -0.73 5.47
N LYS A 104 -6.63 -2.01 5.43
CA LYS A 104 -7.07 -2.76 6.62
C LYS A 104 -5.93 -2.94 7.63
N GLU A 105 -4.73 -3.24 7.18
CA GLU A 105 -3.59 -3.40 8.11
C GLU A 105 -3.19 -2.05 8.73
N ILE A 106 -3.22 -0.95 7.97
CA ILE A 106 -3.02 0.41 8.52
C ILE A 106 -4.05 0.71 9.60
N ALA A 107 -5.34 0.44 9.34
CA ALA A 107 -6.41 0.71 10.32
C ALA A 107 -6.21 -0.09 11.63
N LYS A 108 -5.79 -1.35 11.52
CA LYS A 108 -5.49 -2.21 12.67
C LYS A 108 -4.27 -1.71 13.45
N VAL A 109 -3.18 -1.35 12.78
CA VAL A 109 -1.99 -0.79 13.43
C VAL A 109 -2.32 0.53 14.10
N GLN A 110 -3.11 1.40 13.48
CA GLN A 110 -3.55 2.65 14.10
C GLN A 110 -4.38 2.40 15.36
N ALA A 111 -5.29 1.42 15.35
CA ALA A 111 -6.06 1.04 16.52
C ALA A 111 -5.16 0.50 17.66
N GLN A 112 -4.14 -0.28 17.32
CA GLN A 112 -3.15 -0.77 18.29
C GLN A 112 -2.30 0.36 18.87
N ILE A 113 -1.83 1.30 18.04
CA ILE A 113 -1.12 2.50 18.49
C ILE A 113 -2.00 3.29 19.46
N ASN A 114 -3.26 3.55 19.09
CA ASN A 114 -4.18 4.28 19.96
C ASN A 114 -4.41 3.56 21.29
N ALA A 115 -4.55 2.23 21.27
CA ALA A 115 -4.70 1.42 22.49
C ALA A 115 -3.43 1.42 23.38
N ILE A 116 -2.24 1.44 22.77
CA ILE A 116 -0.97 1.54 23.49
C ILE A 116 -0.80 2.94 24.09
N LEU A 117 -1.11 3.99 23.33
CA LEU A 117 -1.07 5.37 23.79
C LEU A 117 -2.06 5.59 24.95
N SER A 118 -3.30 5.10 24.83
CA SER A 118 -4.31 5.19 25.90
C SER A 118 -3.95 4.36 27.14
N LYS A 119 -3.13 3.31 26.99
CA LYS A 119 -2.65 2.48 28.10
C LYS A 119 -1.39 3.04 28.77
N LYS A 120 -0.55 3.78 28.03
CA LYS A 120 0.63 4.48 28.56
C LYS A 120 0.23 5.77 29.27
N ILE A 121 -0.84 6.43 28.83
CA ILE A 121 -1.45 7.61 29.49
C ILE A 121 -2.70 7.13 30.23
N GLY A 122 -2.52 6.33 31.27
CA GLY A 122 -3.63 5.92 32.13
C GLY A 122 -4.19 7.12 32.90
N MET A 123 -5.17 7.82 32.32
CA MET A 123 -6.06 8.81 32.95
C MET A 123 -5.38 9.72 34.00
N CYS A 124 -4.20 10.27 33.68
CA CYS A 124 -3.57 11.24 34.56
C CYS A 124 -4.43 12.51 34.54
N THR A 125 -5.11 12.82 35.64
CA THR A 125 -5.72 14.13 35.88
C THR A 125 -5.08 14.69 37.14
N PHE A 126 -4.45 15.85 37.01
CA PHE A 126 -3.77 16.48 38.12
C PHE A 126 -4.77 17.26 38.97
N SER A 127 -5.14 16.69 40.11
CA SER A 127 -6.04 17.30 41.10
C SER A 127 -5.31 17.93 42.29
N SER A 128 -4.06 17.55 42.53
CA SER A 128 -3.25 17.97 43.67
C SER A 128 -1.95 18.65 43.24
N ASP A 129 -1.46 19.56 44.07
CA ASP A 129 -0.15 20.20 43.87
C ASP A 129 0.99 19.21 44.08
N LEU A 130 2.01 19.28 43.21
CA LEU A 130 3.20 18.45 43.30
C LEU A 130 4.45 19.31 43.46
N TYR A 131 5.37 18.87 44.31
CA TYR A 131 6.54 19.66 44.68
C TYR A 131 7.75 18.80 44.99
N PHE A 132 8.91 19.45 44.99
CA PHE A 132 10.20 18.82 45.26
C PHE A 132 10.21 18.09 46.62
N GLY A 133 10.73 16.86 46.63
CA GLY A 133 10.85 16.01 47.81
C GLY A 133 9.72 14.98 47.94
N MET A 134 8.65 15.04 47.13
CA MET A 134 7.65 13.98 47.08
C MET A 134 8.28 12.70 46.50
N MET A 135 8.13 11.57 47.21
CA MET A 135 8.72 10.28 46.81
C MET A 135 7.66 9.19 46.75
N GLY A 136 7.84 8.24 45.83
CA GLY A 136 6.93 7.10 45.63
C GLY A 136 5.49 7.50 45.32
N ASN A 137 5.26 8.70 44.77
CA ASN A 137 3.93 9.25 44.58
C ASN A 137 3.40 8.94 43.16
N PRO A 138 2.18 8.40 43.03
CA PRO A 138 1.60 8.04 41.73
C PRO A 138 1.31 9.25 40.84
N ASP A 139 0.91 10.39 41.39
CA ASP A 139 0.66 11.62 40.63
C ASP A 139 1.97 12.22 40.10
N VAL A 140 3.07 12.07 40.84
CA VAL A 140 4.42 12.42 40.36
C VAL A 140 4.85 11.52 39.20
N ARG A 141 4.48 10.24 39.25
CA ARG A 141 4.74 9.31 38.14
C ARG A 141 3.98 9.74 36.88
N CYS A 142 2.71 10.09 37.03
CA CYS A 142 1.90 10.71 35.99
C CYS A 142 2.52 12.01 35.46
N LEU A 143 3.02 12.87 36.34
CA LEU A 143 3.69 14.11 35.96
C LEU A 143 4.95 13.83 35.12
N GLN A 144 5.74 12.83 35.48
CA GLN A 144 6.94 12.47 34.74
C GLN A 144 6.62 11.90 33.36
N GLU A 145 5.61 11.04 33.24
CA GLU A 145 5.11 10.54 31.95
C GLU A 145 4.58 11.69 31.08
N PHE A 146 3.83 12.62 31.67
CA PHE A 146 3.37 13.82 30.98
C PHE A 146 4.54 14.69 30.50
N LEU A 147 5.51 15.01 31.36
CA LEU A 147 6.66 15.84 31.01
C LEU A 147 7.53 15.18 29.92
N GLU A 148 7.69 13.86 29.96
CA GLU A 148 8.35 13.07 28.89
C GLU A 148 7.62 13.25 27.55
N SER A 149 6.29 13.19 27.56
CA SER A 149 5.46 13.39 26.35
C SER A 149 5.59 14.80 25.73
N GLN A 150 6.02 15.80 26.51
CA GLN A 150 6.22 17.18 26.01
C GLN A 150 7.52 17.36 25.22
N GLY A 151 8.31 16.29 25.06
CA GLY A 151 9.53 16.23 24.28
C GLY A 151 10.80 16.41 25.10
N SER A 152 11.93 16.05 24.49
CA SER A 152 13.26 16.09 25.12
C SER A 152 13.73 17.49 25.50
N GLU A 153 13.18 18.54 24.88
CA GLU A 153 13.40 19.93 25.29
C GLU A 153 12.87 20.20 26.71
N ILE A 154 11.79 19.52 27.10
CA ILE A 154 11.17 19.65 28.44
C ILE A 154 11.75 18.64 29.42
N TYR A 155 11.85 17.37 29.04
CA TYR A 155 12.34 16.33 29.96
C TYR A 155 13.30 15.37 29.26
N PRO A 156 14.55 15.79 29.00
CA PRO A 156 15.52 14.98 28.25
C PRO A 156 15.88 13.68 28.96
N GLU A 157 15.79 13.63 30.28
CA GLU A 157 16.12 12.44 31.05
C GLU A 157 15.01 11.37 30.99
N GLY A 158 13.75 11.76 30.78
CA GLY A 158 12.62 10.83 30.60
C GLY A 158 12.39 9.84 31.75
N LEU A 159 12.90 10.11 32.96
CA LEU A 159 12.87 9.15 34.06
C LEU A 159 11.52 9.16 34.80
N VAL A 160 10.78 8.06 34.70
CA VAL A 160 9.50 7.86 35.40
C VAL A 160 9.73 7.00 36.65
N THR A 161 9.85 7.65 37.81
CA THR A 161 10.20 7.01 39.10
C THR A 161 9.17 7.21 40.20
N GLY A 162 8.25 8.17 40.04
CA GLY A 162 7.36 8.62 41.12
C GLY A 162 8.05 9.52 42.16
N ASN A 163 9.31 9.92 41.93
CA ASN A 163 10.07 10.80 42.83
C ASN A 163 10.27 12.19 42.21
N PHE A 164 9.80 13.24 42.88
CA PHE A 164 9.92 14.62 42.45
C PHE A 164 11.22 15.19 43.01
N LEU A 165 12.33 14.93 42.31
CA LEU A 165 13.67 15.42 42.69
C LEU A 165 14.16 16.48 41.70
N SER A 166 15.48 16.67 41.61
CA SER A 166 16.09 17.77 40.85
C SER A 166 15.73 17.75 39.36
N LEU A 167 15.72 16.57 38.74
CA LEU A 167 15.42 16.41 37.32
C LEU A 167 13.96 16.73 37.00
N THR A 168 13.02 16.20 37.81
CA THR A 168 11.59 16.50 37.68
C THR A 168 11.32 17.99 37.89
N LYS A 169 11.98 18.61 38.88
CA LYS A 169 11.88 20.06 39.13
C LYS A 169 12.36 20.88 37.93
N ALA A 170 13.51 20.53 37.37
CA ALA A 170 14.04 21.20 36.18
C ALA A 170 13.09 21.06 34.98
N ALA A 171 12.49 19.88 34.80
CA ALA A 171 11.50 19.67 33.74
C ALA A 171 10.22 20.49 33.95
N VAL A 172 9.73 20.61 35.20
CA VAL A 172 8.60 21.50 35.51
C VAL A 172 8.96 22.96 35.23
N ILE A 173 10.16 23.42 35.57
CA ILE A 173 10.62 24.79 35.24
C ILE A 173 10.57 25.03 33.74
N ARG A 174 11.17 24.13 32.93
CA ARG A 174 11.17 24.26 31.47
C ARG A 174 9.75 24.25 30.89
N PHE A 175 8.87 23.41 31.44
CA PHE A 175 7.46 23.39 31.04
C PHE A 175 6.76 24.71 31.35
N GLN A 176 6.98 25.26 32.56
CA GLN A 176 6.42 26.55 32.95
C GLN A 176 6.91 27.69 32.08
N GLU A 177 8.19 27.68 31.71
CA GLU A 177 8.78 28.69 30.84
C GLU A 177 8.30 28.56 29.39
N LYS A 178 8.09 27.33 28.89
CA LYS A 178 7.50 27.08 27.56
C LYS A 178 6.07 27.62 27.44
N TYR A 179 5.29 27.52 28.52
CA TYR A 179 3.91 28.03 28.60
C TYR A 179 3.81 29.24 29.55
N ALA A 180 4.80 30.14 29.49
CA ALA A 180 4.92 31.26 30.41
C ALA A 180 3.70 32.20 30.37
N THR A 181 3.13 32.41 29.19
CA THR A 181 1.95 33.29 29.02
C THR A 181 0.74 32.75 29.78
N GLU A 182 0.54 31.44 29.80
CA GLU A 182 -0.58 30.80 30.48
C GLU A 182 -0.29 30.53 31.96
N ILE A 183 0.97 30.28 32.34
CA ILE A 183 1.32 29.83 33.70
C ILE A 183 1.93 30.95 34.55
N LEU A 184 2.93 31.66 34.02
CA LEU A 184 3.78 32.57 34.79
C LEU A 184 3.27 34.00 34.78
N VAL A 185 2.87 34.53 33.62
CA VAL A 185 2.37 35.90 33.45
C VAL A 185 1.17 36.22 34.34
N PRO A 186 0.13 35.35 34.47
CA PRO A 186 -1.01 35.61 35.34
C PRO A 186 -0.65 35.67 36.83
N LEU A 187 0.49 35.08 37.21
CA LEU A 187 1.02 35.07 38.57
C LEU A 187 2.05 36.18 38.83
N GLY A 188 2.39 36.98 37.81
CA GLY A 188 3.44 37.99 37.90
C GLY A 188 4.85 37.39 38.06
N LEU A 189 5.07 36.18 37.55
CA LEU A 189 6.35 35.47 37.63
C LEU A 189 7.12 35.62 36.31
N GLU A 190 8.43 35.84 36.41
CA GLU A 190 9.31 35.94 35.23
C GLU A 190 10.02 34.62 34.91
N LYS A 191 10.10 33.68 35.87
CA LYS A 191 10.84 32.42 35.75
C LYS A 191 10.05 31.25 36.32
N GLY A 192 10.28 30.06 35.78
CA GLY A 192 9.70 28.84 36.32
C GLY A 192 10.13 28.60 37.76
N THR A 193 9.19 28.20 38.61
CA THR A 193 9.41 27.94 40.04
C THR A 193 9.76 26.48 40.32
N GLY A 194 9.38 25.59 39.39
CA GLY A 194 9.47 24.14 39.58
C GLY A 194 8.41 23.59 40.54
N TYR A 195 7.45 24.42 40.95
CA TYR A 195 6.28 24.01 41.71
C TYR A 195 5.13 23.69 40.75
N PHE A 196 4.59 22.47 40.82
CA PHE A 196 3.48 22.05 39.99
C PHE A 196 2.14 22.48 40.62
N GLY A 197 1.96 23.81 40.64
CA GLY A 197 0.85 24.54 41.24
C GLY A 197 -0.44 24.57 40.42
N PRO A 198 -1.51 25.24 40.89
CA PRO A 198 -2.80 25.30 40.20
C PRO A 198 -2.74 25.73 38.72
N MET A 199 -1.96 26.75 38.39
CA MET A 199 -1.79 27.20 37.00
C MET A 199 -1.09 26.16 36.14
N THR A 200 0.00 25.57 36.64
CA THR A 200 0.73 24.50 35.93
C THR A 200 -0.16 23.27 35.71
N ARG A 201 -0.94 22.88 36.73
CA ARG A 201 -1.90 21.77 36.63
C ARG A 201 -2.99 22.04 35.61
N ALA A 202 -3.56 23.25 35.60
CA ALA A 202 -4.62 23.61 34.67
C ALA A 202 -4.17 23.47 33.21
N VAL A 203 -2.99 24.02 32.89
CA VAL A 203 -2.40 23.88 31.54
C VAL A 203 -2.04 22.43 31.24
N ALA A 204 -1.44 21.69 32.18
CA ALA A 204 -1.12 20.28 31.98
C ALA A 204 -2.36 19.43 31.70
N ASN A 205 -3.46 19.60 32.46
CA ASN A 205 -4.72 18.92 32.23
C ASN A 205 -5.35 19.28 30.87
N GLN A 206 -5.18 20.52 30.39
CA GLN A 206 -5.61 20.89 29.04
C GLN A 206 -4.81 20.13 27.97
N LYS A 207 -3.49 20.02 28.14
CA LYS A 207 -2.60 19.34 27.19
C LYS A 207 -2.72 17.82 27.21
N LEU A 208 -3.30 17.24 28.26
CA LEU A 208 -3.57 15.80 28.37
C LEU A 208 -4.85 15.36 27.65
N ASN A 209 -5.79 16.28 27.41
CA ASN A 209 -7.13 15.97 26.87
C ASN A 209 -7.26 16.24 25.36
N TRP A 210 -6.15 16.48 24.66
CA TRP A 210 -6.09 16.86 23.23
C TRP A 210 -5.26 15.82 22.46
#